data_AF-A0A8J8B144-F1
#
_entry.id   AF-A0A8J8B144-F1
#
_cell.length_a   1.000
_cell.length_b   1.000
_cell.length_c   1.000
_cell.angle_alpha   90.00
_cell.angle_beta   90.00
_cell.angle_gamma   90.00
#
_symmetry.space_group_name_H-M   'P 1'
#
loop_
_entity.id
_entity.type
_entity.pdbx_description
1 polymer ?
#
loop_
_entity_poly.entity_id
_entity_poly.type
_entity_poly.pdbx_seq_one_letter_code
_entity_poly.pdbx_strand_id
1 'polypeptide(L)'
;MDGRSFDVSRNAWTGQWQIRTDGPGDPRPFLDREAAIAGADVLARSWFRTTGLPAVVRVEQGLRDFRVERTYAAAGSVWGPA
;
A
#
# COMPACT_ATOMS: atom_id res chain seq x y z
N MET A 1 23.15 2.97 -4.89
CA MET A 1 21.95 2.47 -4.20
C MET A 1 21.22 3.68 -3.67
N ASP A 2 20.13 4.08 -4.32
CA ASP A 2 19.27 5.19 -3.85
C ASP A 2 18.55 4.71 -2.59
N GLY A 3 19.08 5.06 -1.42
CA GLY A 3 18.59 4.64 -0.10
C GLY A 3 17.28 5.34 0.26
N ARG A 4 16.18 4.92 -0.38
CA ARG A 4 14.83 5.36 -0.04
C ARG A 4 14.20 4.31 0.87
N SER A 5 13.74 4.74 2.04
CA SER A 5 12.92 3.90 2.92
C SER A 5 11.46 3.95 2.44
N PHE A 6 10.77 2.82 2.51
CA PHE A 6 9.36 2.73 2.15
C PHE A 6 8.52 2.42 3.40
N ASP A 7 7.59 3.30 3.73
CA ASP A 7 6.64 3.12 4.82
C ASP A 7 5.34 2.48 4.31
N VAL A 8 4.89 1.43 4.99
CA VAL A 8 3.61 0.78 4.69
C VAL A 8 2.61 1.19 5.77
N SER A 9 1.66 2.02 5.38
CA SER A 9 0.58 2.47 6.26
C SER A 9 -0.77 1.99 5.74
N ARG A 10 -1.75 1.94 6.63
CA ARG A 10 -3.13 1.63 6.28
C ARG A 10 -4.00 2.84 6.58
N ASN A 11 -4.78 3.26 5.59
CA ASN A 11 -5.84 4.22 5.81
C ASN A 11 -6.99 3.54 6.57
N ALA A 12 -7.25 4.00 7.80
CA ALA A 12 -8.29 3.43 8.66
C ALA A 12 -9.72 3.62 8.11
N TRP A 13 -9.97 4.69 7.35
CA TRP A 13 -11.27 5.01 6.78
C TRP A 13 -11.61 4.17 5.55
N THR A 14 -10.63 4.00 4.66
CA THR A 14 -10.84 3.30 3.38
C THR A 14 -10.32 1.86 3.41
N GLY A 15 -9.61 1.43 4.46
CA GLY A 15 -8.96 0.13 4.49
C GLY A 15 -7.83 -0.05 3.45
N GLN A 16 -7.42 1.03 2.78
CA GLN A 16 -6.39 1.00 1.75
C GLN A 16 -4.99 0.96 2.35
N TRP A 17 -4.12 0.14 1.78
CA TRP A 17 -2.72 0.07 2.10
C TRP A 17 -1.94 1.01 1.18
N GLN A 18 -1.12 1.86 1.78
CA GLN A 18 -0.33 2.88 1.10
C GLN A 18 1.14 2.69 1.42
N ILE A 19 1.95 2.66 0.37
CA ILE A 19 3.40 2.56 0.43
C ILE A 19 3.94 3.94 0.06
N ARG A 20 4.59 4.60 1.02
CA ARG A 20 5.14 5.95 0.86
C ARG A 20 6.65 5.88 0.86
N THR A 21 7.30 6.70 0.04
CA THR A 21 8.75 6.86 0.13
C THR A 21 9.06 7.90 1.20
N ASP A 22 9.74 7.49 2.26
CA ASP A 22 10.29 8.44 3.20
C ASP A 22 11.43 9.22 2.53
N GLY A 23 11.53 10.51 2.88
CA GLY A 23 12.62 11.36 2.41
C GLY A 23 13.98 10.83 2.88
N PRO A 24 15.08 11.21 2.20
CA PRO A 24 16.42 10.84 2.65
C PRO A 24 16.65 11.33 4.08
N GLY A 25 16.97 10.41 5.00
CA GLY A 25 17.26 10.71 6.40
C GLY A 25 16.28 10.15 7.44
N ASP A 26 15.25 9.39 7.03
CA ASP A 26 14.39 8.71 7.99
C ASP A 26 15.14 7.55 8.69
N PRO A 27 15.17 7.49 10.04
CA PRO A 27 15.86 6.45 10.79
C PRO A 27 15.19 5.06 10.71
N ARG A 28 14.05 4.93 10.03
CA ARG A 28 13.35 3.65 9.86
C ARG A 28 14.14 2.66 8.98
N PRO A 29 14.03 1.35 9.25
CA PRO A 29 14.74 0.32 8.49
C PRO A 29 14.44 0.46 7.01
N PHE A 30 15.52 0.44 6.21
CA PHE A 30 15.45 0.48 4.76
C PHE A 30 14.71 -0.76 4.26
N LEU A 31 13.45 -0.58 3.86
CA LEU A 31 12.73 -1.57 3.06
C LEU A 31 12.99 -1.28 1.59
N ASP A 32 13.33 -2.31 0.82
CA ASP A 32 13.31 -2.20 -0.63
C ASP A 32 11.87 -2.01 -1.12
N ARG A 33 11.68 -1.30 -2.24
CA ARG A 33 10.36 -1.07 -2.85
C ARG A 33 9.60 -2.38 -3.07
N GLU A 34 10.27 -3.39 -3.61
CA GLU A 34 9.67 -4.70 -3.90
C GLU A 34 9.29 -5.42 -2.60
N ALA A 35 10.12 -5.32 -1.57
CA ALA A 35 9.84 -5.91 -0.25
C ALA A 35 8.63 -5.24 0.43
N ALA A 36 8.52 -3.91 0.33
CA ALA A 36 7.38 -3.16 0.84
C ALA A 36 6.08 -3.52 0.09
N ILE A 37 6.15 -3.65 -1.24
CA ILE A 37 5.01 -4.09 -2.08
C ILE A 37 4.58 -5.51 -1.68
N ALA A 38 5.52 -6.45 -1.55
CA ALA A 38 5.21 -7.82 -1.16
C ALA A 38 4.60 -7.90 0.24
N GLY A 39 5.13 -7.14 1.20
CA GLY A 39 4.58 -7.07 2.56
C GLY A 39 3.15 -6.51 2.58
N ALA A 40 2.92 -5.39 1.89
CA ALA A 40 1.59 -4.80 1.77
C ALA A 40 0.60 -5.73 1.06
N ASP A 41 1.05 -6.50 0.05
CA ASP A 41 0.23 -7.48 -0.67
C ASP A 41 -0.26 -8.60 0.25
N VAL A 42 0.63 -9.15 1.08
CA VAL A 42 0.29 -10.18 2.07
C VAL A 42 -0.74 -9.65 3.07
N LEU A 43 -0.54 -8.42 3.56
CA LEU A 43 -1.44 -7.78 4.52
C LEU A 43 -2.80 -7.45 3.90
N ALA A 44 -2.84 -6.90 2.70
CA ALA A 44 -4.06 -6.59 1.96
C ALA A 44 -4.88 -7.86 1.66
N ARG A 45 -4.21 -8.93 1.22
CA ARG A 45 -4.83 -10.24 1.00
C ARG A 45 -5.38 -10.83 2.30
N SER A 46 -4.62 -10.75 3.39
CA SER A 46 -5.07 -11.24 4.69
C SER A 46 -6.30 -10.48 5.17
N TRP A 47 -6.28 -9.15 5.08
CA TRP A 47 -7.41 -8.30 5.44
C TRP A 47 -8.67 -8.67 4.66
N PHE A 48 -8.58 -8.78 3.34
CA PHE A 48 -9.71 -9.17 2.51
C PHE A 48 -10.26 -10.55 2.90
N ARG A 49 -9.39 -11.54 3.14
CA ARG A 49 -9.81 -12.88 3.57
C ARG A 49 -10.48 -12.89 4.94
N THR A 50 -9.98 -12.09 5.89
CA THR A 50 -10.49 -12.08 7.26
C THR A 50 -11.78 -11.29 7.40
N THR A 51 -11.92 -10.18 6.66
CA THR A 51 -13.03 -9.23 6.85
C THR A 51 -14.04 -9.24 5.71
N GLY A 52 -13.70 -9.80 4.55
CA GLY A 52 -14.47 -9.65 3.31
C GLY A 52 -14.46 -8.24 2.73
N LEU A 53 -13.84 -7.27 3.41
CA LEU A 53 -13.78 -5.88 2.97
C LEU A 53 -12.66 -5.71 1.94
N PRO A 54 -12.89 -4.95 0.85
CA PRO A 54 -11.88 -4.82 -0.19
C PRO A 54 -10.61 -4.13 0.32
N ALA A 55 -9.48 -4.46 -0.28
CA ALA A 55 -8.18 -3.89 0.03
C ALA A 55 -7.45 -3.48 -1.26
N VAL A 56 -6.68 -2.41 -1.20
CA VAL A 56 -5.88 -1.91 -2.33
C VAL A 56 -4.48 -1.63 -1.83
N VAL A 57 -3.46 -2.01 -2.61
CA VAL A 57 -2.07 -1.64 -2.40
C VAL A 57 -1.72 -0.53 -3.37
N ARG A 58 -1.33 0.63 -2.82
CA ARG A 58 -0.92 1.81 -3.59
C ARG A 58 0.51 2.19 -3.27
N VAL A 59 1.29 2.58 -4.27
CA VAL A 59 2.68 3.01 -4.13
C VAL A 59 2.82 4.45 -4.58
N GLU A 60 3.40 5.29 -3.73
CA GLU A 60 3.75 6.67 -4.06
C GLU A 60 4.78 6.70 -5.20
N GLN A 61 4.48 7.45 -6.27
CA GLN A 61 5.37 7.63 -7.43
C GLN A 61 5.92 9.05 -7.55
N GLY A 62 5.44 9.99 -6.74
CA GLY A 62 5.83 11.39 -6.77
C GLY A 62 5.05 12.21 -5.75
N LEU A 63 5.16 13.53 -5.82
CA LEU A 63 4.50 14.46 -4.89
C LEU A 63 2.97 14.31 -4.99
N ARG A 64 2.41 13.43 -4.15
CA ARG A 64 0.98 13.08 -4.05
C ARG A 64 0.41 12.21 -5.18
N ASP A 65 1.25 11.55 -5.98
CA ASP A 65 0.79 10.58 -6.97
C ASP A 65 0.94 9.15 -6.46
N PHE A 66 -0.09 8.33 -6.64
CA PHE A 66 -0.16 6.96 -6.16
C PHE A 66 -0.57 6.01 -7.27
N ARG A 67 0.29 5.04 -7.56
CA ARG A 67 -0.01 3.95 -8.47
C ARG A 67 -0.65 2.79 -7.71
N VAL A 68 -1.74 2.25 -8.24
CA VAL A 68 -2.32 1.00 -7.74
C VAL A 68 -1.48 -0.17 -8.25
N GLU A 69 -0.93 -0.97 -7.34
CA GLU A 69 -0.17 -2.18 -7.67
C GLU A 69 -1.03 -3.46 -7.59
N ARG A 70 -1.97 -3.49 -6.62
CA ARG A 70 -2.84 -4.64 -6.36
C ARG A 70 -4.20 -4.20 -5.82
N THR A 71 -5.24 -4.95 -6.17
CA THR A 71 -6.60 -4.78 -5.66
C THR A 71 -7.19 -6.15 -5.30
N TYR A 72 -7.74 -6.25 -4.10
CA TYR A 72 -8.49 -7.38 -3.58
C TYR A 72 -9.92 -6.96 -3.34
N ALA A 73 -10.86 -7.50 -4.12
CA ALA A 73 -12.27 -7.21 -3.99
C ALA A 73 -13.11 -8.38 -4.51
N ALA A 74 -14.35 -8.51 -4.05
CA ALA A 74 -15.29 -9.45 -4.66
C ALA A 74 -15.62 -9.00 -6.09
N ALA A 75 -15.83 -9.95 -7.00
CA ALA A 75 -16.25 -9.64 -8.37
C ALA A 75 -17.50 -8.74 -8.35
N GLY A 76 -17.45 -7.59 -9.03
CA GLY A 76 -18.54 -6.60 -9.05
C GLY A 76 -18.48 -5.51 -7.97
N SER A 77 -17.47 -5.51 -7.09
CA SER A 77 -17.25 -4.41 -6.14
C SER A 77 -16.82 -3.14 -6.89
N VAL A 78 -17.73 -2.18 -7.05
CA VAL A 78 -17.41 -0.88 -7.66
C VAL A 78 -16.77 0.02 -6.61
N TRP A 79 -15.47 0.29 -6.77
CA TRP A 79 -14.78 1.35 -6.05
C TRP A 79 -14.87 2.65 -6.84
N GLY A 80 -15.91 3.45 -6.58
CA GLY A 80 -15.99 4.83 -7.05
C GLY A 80 -15.20 5.76 -6.11
N PRO A 81 -14.65 6.88 -6.61
CA PRO A 81 -14.18 7.95 -5.73
C PRO A 81 -15.39 8.48 -4.95
N ALA A 82 -15.30 8.45 -3.62
CA ALA A 82 -16.17 9.24 -2.74
C ALA A 82 -15.68 10.70 -2.73
#